data_AF-A0A355F6U8-F1
#
_entry.id   AF-A0A355F6U8-F1
#
_cell.length_a   1.000
_cell.length_b   1.000
_cell.length_c   1.000
_cell.angle_alpha   90.00
_cell.angle_beta   90.00
_cell.angle_gamma   90.00
#
_symmetry.space_group_name_H-M   'P 1'
#
loop_
_entity.id
_entity.type
_entity.pdbx_description
1 polymer ?
#
loop_
_entity_poly.entity_id
_entity_poly.type
_entity_poly.pdbx_seq_one_letter_code
_entity_poly.pdbx_strand_id
1 'polypeptide(L)'
;PTYDLDGVATAHTAAVTLTTGQTRTDVDFGYSPPPPCKAEYVQDNFTTASFSNNNGSMSWNGSWIEYDVAGTGVGSGNVTVGTPTSGFMALRDNPDTGTQPSAAREVNLTDYPVATLQVTFKTSSGVDAADAAVIEISGDGGASYTVLETVTGITGTVTLTRNYSITSYIAGNTRVRFRISSGYGSSSEFFRVDKVRIDGLCK
;
A
#
# COMPACT_ATOMS: atom_id res chain seq x y z
N PRO A 1 -8.18 19.41 21.73
CA PRO A 1 -7.60 20.05 22.94
C PRO A 1 -8.71 20.54 23.87
N THR A 2 -8.77 20.03 25.10
CA THR A 2 -9.66 20.57 26.13
C THR A 2 -9.19 21.96 26.51
N TYR A 3 -10.13 22.89 26.72
CA TYR A 3 -9.80 24.18 27.30
C TYR A 3 -9.36 23.96 28.76
N ASP A 4 -8.08 24.21 29.03
CA ASP A 4 -7.46 24.07 30.35
C ASP A 4 -7.48 25.43 31.05
N LEU A 5 -8.50 25.63 31.90
CA LEU A 5 -8.71 26.90 32.60
C LEU A 5 -7.77 27.07 33.79
N ASP A 6 -7.35 25.99 34.44
CA ASP A 6 -6.49 26.05 35.63
C ASP A 6 -4.99 25.99 35.28
N GLY A 7 -4.67 25.73 34.01
CA GLY A 7 -3.29 25.69 33.50
C GLY A 7 -2.53 24.45 33.99
N VAL A 8 -3.23 23.47 34.54
CA VAL A 8 -2.66 22.21 35.00
C VAL A 8 -2.98 21.16 33.95
N ALA A 9 -1.94 20.66 33.29
CA ALA A 9 -2.02 19.63 32.25
C ALA A 9 -2.46 18.23 32.75
N THR A 10 -3.30 18.15 33.79
CA THR A 10 -3.97 16.93 34.22
C THR A 10 -5.13 16.63 33.28
N ALA A 11 -5.02 15.51 32.58
CA ALA A 11 -6.04 15.08 31.62
C ALA A 11 -7.41 14.92 32.31
N HIS A 12 -8.45 15.45 31.67
CA HIS A 12 -9.86 15.28 32.07
C HIS A 12 -10.26 15.90 33.41
N THR A 13 -9.50 16.85 33.92
CA THR A 13 -9.80 17.56 35.18
C THR A 13 -9.53 19.05 35.03
N ALA A 14 -10.41 19.86 35.61
CA ALA A 14 -10.18 21.28 35.87
C ALA A 14 -10.65 21.57 37.30
N ALA A 15 -9.81 22.23 38.09
CA ALA A 15 -10.09 22.61 39.46
C ALA A 15 -10.27 24.13 39.55
N VAL A 16 -11.38 24.57 40.13
CA VAL A 16 -11.65 25.99 40.36
C VAL A 16 -12.12 26.18 41.80
N THR A 17 -11.62 27.23 42.45
CA THR A 17 -12.08 27.63 43.78
C THR A 17 -13.14 28.72 43.64
N LEU A 18 -14.29 28.56 44.31
CA LEU A 18 -15.38 29.54 44.31
C LEU A 18 -15.44 30.28 45.64
N THR A 19 -15.65 31.59 45.60
CA THR A 19 -16.01 32.39 46.79
C THR A 19 -17.53 32.48 46.96
N THR A 20 -18.01 32.78 48.17
CA THR A 20 -19.44 32.86 48.47
C THR A 20 -20.14 33.88 47.57
N GLY A 21 -21.13 33.41 46.79
CA GLY A 21 -21.92 34.24 45.89
C GLY A 21 -21.30 34.45 44.50
N GLN A 22 -20.16 33.83 44.18
CA GLN A 22 -19.53 33.93 42.87
C GLN A 22 -20.20 33.03 41.83
N THR A 23 -20.47 33.56 40.65
CA THR A 23 -20.90 32.80 39.46
C THR A 23 -19.77 32.78 38.43
N ARG A 24 -19.47 31.60 37.88
CA ARG A 24 -18.45 31.38 36.84
C ARG A 24 -19.10 30.68 35.64
N THR A 25 -18.96 31.26 34.45
CA THR A 25 -19.46 30.69 33.18
C THR A 25 -18.34 30.31 32.23
N ASP A 26 -17.10 30.47 32.67
CA ASP A 26 -15.87 30.18 31.93
C ASP A 26 -15.32 28.78 32.22
N VAL A 27 -15.97 28.02 33.10
CA VAL A 27 -15.65 26.62 33.40
C VAL A 27 -16.48 25.74 32.46
N ASP A 28 -15.97 25.50 31.26
CA ASP A 28 -16.61 24.63 30.26
C ASP A 28 -15.86 23.30 30.13
N PHE A 29 -16.57 22.17 30.28
CA PHE A 29 -16.06 20.81 30.09
C PHE A 29 -16.26 20.35 28.63
N GLY A 30 -15.89 21.20 27.67
CA GLY A 30 -15.95 20.86 26.25
C GLY A 30 -14.99 19.73 25.90
N TYR A 31 -15.50 18.51 25.76
CA TYR A 31 -14.79 17.43 25.07
C TYR A 31 -14.88 17.68 23.56
N SER A 32 -13.78 18.10 22.95
CA SER A 32 -13.59 17.94 21.51
C SER A 32 -12.83 16.62 21.31
N PRO A 33 -13.54 15.48 21.16
CA PRO A 33 -12.85 14.25 20.79
C PRO A 33 -12.12 14.50 19.47
N PRO A 34 -10.94 13.87 19.25
CA PRO A 34 -10.35 13.83 17.92
C PRO A 34 -11.44 13.38 16.93
N PRO A 35 -11.46 13.92 15.70
CA PRO A 35 -12.34 13.39 14.67
C PRO A 35 -12.22 11.87 14.66
N PRO A 36 -13.33 11.13 14.58
CA PRO A 36 -13.25 9.68 14.49
C PRO A 36 -12.32 9.37 13.32
N CYS A 37 -11.36 8.47 13.55
CA CYS A 37 -10.57 7.91 12.47
C CYS A 37 -11.55 7.52 11.36
N LYS A 38 -11.22 7.90 10.13
CA LYS A 38 -12.01 7.56 8.95
C LYS A 38 -11.25 6.48 8.19
N ALA A 39 -11.92 5.37 7.88
CA ALA A 39 -11.32 4.36 7.02
C ALA A 39 -11.07 4.96 5.62
N GLU A 40 -9.84 4.85 5.14
CA GLU A 40 -9.41 5.34 3.84
C GLU A 40 -8.51 4.31 3.18
N TYR A 41 -8.23 4.51 1.89
CA TYR A 41 -7.41 3.58 1.15
C TYR A 41 -6.64 4.27 0.03
N VAL A 42 -5.43 3.78 -0.23
CA VAL A 42 -4.73 4.03 -1.50
C VAL A 42 -5.15 2.97 -2.51
N GLN A 43 -5.19 3.32 -3.79
CA GLN A 43 -5.48 2.36 -4.85
C GLN A 43 -4.79 2.73 -6.15
N ASP A 44 -4.41 1.72 -6.92
CA ASP A 44 -4.03 1.84 -8.33
C ASP A 44 -4.77 0.78 -9.16
N ASN A 45 -5.50 1.23 -10.17
CA ASN A 45 -6.27 0.38 -11.09
C ASN A 45 -5.61 0.24 -12.47
N PHE A 46 -4.47 0.89 -12.70
CA PHE A 46 -3.69 0.81 -13.95
C PHE A 46 -4.50 1.04 -15.25
N THR A 47 -5.61 1.78 -15.16
CA THR A 47 -6.46 2.10 -16.33
C THR A 47 -5.77 3.09 -17.28
N THR A 48 -4.80 3.85 -16.76
CA THR A 48 -3.94 4.76 -17.51
C THR A 48 -2.49 4.27 -17.39
N ALA A 49 -1.74 4.30 -18.50
CA ALA A 49 -0.32 3.96 -18.52
C ALA A 49 0.52 4.99 -17.74
N SER A 50 0.64 4.80 -16.42
CA SER A 50 1.38 5.68 -15.52
C SER A 50 1.80 4.93 -14.26
N PHE A 51 3.01 5.20 -13.77
CA PHE A 51 3.46 4.77 -12.44
C PHE A 51 2.91 5.65 -11.30
N SER A 52 2.26 6.76 -11.61
CA SER A 52 1.77 7.74 -10.62
C SER A 52 0.25 7.75 -10.44
N ASN A 53 -0.47 6.76 -10.98
CA ASN A 53 -1.92 6.64 -10.80
C ASN A 53 -2.30 6.68 -9.31
N ASN A 54 -3.37 7.38 -8.98
CA ASN A 54 -3.90 7.49 -7.62
C ASN A 54 -5.43 7.39 -7.71
N ASN A 55 -5.96 6.22 -7.39
CA ASN A 55 -7.39 5.90 -7.50
C ASN A 55 -8.04 5.62 -6.15
N GLY A 56 -7.35 5.95 -5.05
CA GLY A 56 -7.82 5.77 -3.67
C GLY A 56 -8.55 7.00 -3.12
N SER A 57 -9.05 6.91 -1.89
CA SER A 57 -9.53 8.07 -1.13
C SER A 57 -8.38 8.86 -0.50
N MET A 58 -7.21 8.25 -0.38
CA MET A 58 -5.93 8.89 -0.04
C MET A 58 -4.91 8.60 -1.16
N SER A 59 -3.86 9.43 -1.24
CA SER A 59 -2.79 9.29 -2.23
C SER A 59 -1.66 8.40 -1.73
N TRP A 60 -1.00 7.71 -2.65
CA TRP A 60 0.32 7.12 -2.43
C TRP A 60 1.36 8.22 -2.13
N ASN A 61 2.41 7.90 -1.37
CA ASN A 61 3.51 8.85 -1.07
C ASN A 61 4.33 9.22 -2.33
N GLY A 62 4.26 8.40 -3.37
CA GLY A 62 5.00 8.60 -4.61
C GLY A 62 4.53 7.69 -5.75
N SER A 63 5.26 7.74 -6.85
CA SER A 63 5.06 6.81 -7.98
C SER A 63 5.59 5.41 -7.64
N TRP A 64 5.19 4.41 -8.41
CA TRP A 64 5.87 3.12 -8.43
C TRP A 64 7.37 3.33 -8.73
N ILE A 65 8.20 2.71 -7.90
CA ILE A 65 9.65 2.63 -8.03
C ILE A 65 9.93 1.34 -8.78
N GLU A 66 10.32 1.49 -10.03
CA GLU A 66 10.75 0.41 -10.93
C GLU A 66 12.21 0.02 -10.63
N TYR A 67 12.48 -1.28 -10.68
CA TYR A 67 13.81 -1.83 -10.77
C TYR A 67 13.83 -2.92 -11.83
N ASP A 68 14.36 -2.59 -13.00
CA ASP A 68 14.81 -3.52 -14.02
C ASP A 68 15.93 -2.88 -14.85
N VAL A 69 16.71 -3.70 -15.55
CA VAL A 69 17.84 -3.25 -16.38
C VAL A 69 17.54 -3.32 -17.88
N ALA A 70 16.35 -3.79 -18.26
CA ALA A 70 15.95 -3.99 -19.65
C ALA A 70 15.31 -2.73 -20.27
N GLY A 71 14.95 -1.75 -19.45
CA GLY A 71 14.43 -0.46 -19.89
C GLY A 71 14.15 0.45 -18.71
N THR A 72 13.57 1.62 -19.01
CA THR A 72 13.09 2.54 -17.98
C THR A 72 11.76 3.14 -18.41
N GLY A 73 10.85 3.29 -17.46
CA GLY A 73 9.59 3.98 -17.67
C GLY A 73 8.47 3.07 -18.19
N VAL A 74 7.24 3.56 -18.04
CA VAL A 74 5.99 2.79 -18.10
C VAL A 74 5.76 1.92 -19.34
N GLY A 75 6.45 2.16 -20.45
CA GLY A 75 6.27 1.44 -21.72
C GLY A 75 7.47 0.59 -22.16
N SER A 76 8.51 0.48 -21.35
CA SER A 76 9.78 -0.16 -21.73
C SER A 76 10.27 -1.11 -20.63
N GLY A 77 11.13 -2.06 -20.98
CA GLY A 77 11.77 -2.95 -20.03
C GLY A 77 10.90 -4.12 -19.56
N ASN A 78 11.17 -4.55 -18.33
CA ASN A 78 10.59 -5.75 -17.74
C ASN A 78 9.49 -5.44 -16.72
N VAL A 79 9.26 -4.16 -16.42
CA VAL A 79 8.12 -3.66 -15.66
C VAL A 79 7.40 -2.62 -16.52
N THR A 80 6.14 -2.84 -16.83
CA THR A 80 5.39 -1.93 -17.69
C THR A 80 3.99 -1.68 -17.17
N VAL A 81 3.38 -0.55 -17.53
CA VAL A 81 1.97 -0.26 -17.28
C VAL A 81 1.31 0.08 -18.60
N GLY A 82 0.29 -0.69 -18.97
CA GLY A 82 -0.45 -0.47 -20.21
C GLY A 82 0.11 -1.19 -21.44
N THR A 83 1.23 -1.89 -21.30
CA THR A 83 1.80 -2.79 -22.31
C THR A 83 2.05 -4.16 -21.70
N PRO A 84 1.86 -5.28 -22.44
CA PRO A 84 1.37 -5.36 -23.82
C PRO A 84 -0.14 -5.08 -23.96
N THR A 85 -0.88 -4.89 -22.87
CA THR A 85 -2.31 -4.54 -22.89
C THR A 85 -2.63 -3.58 -21.73
N SER A 86 -3.63 -2.72 -21.90
CA SER A 86 -4.08 -1.78 -20.86
C SER A 86 -4.79 -2.46 -19.69
N GLY A 87 -4.81 -1.78 -18.53
CA GLY A 87 -5.54 -2.21 -17.34
C GLY A 87 -4.74 -3.09 -16.37
N PHE A 88 -3.41 -3.09 -16.46
CA PHE A 88 -2.52 -3.75 -15.49
C PHE A 88 -1.10 -3.19 -15.56
N MET A 89 -0.35 -3.42 -14.48
CA MET A 89 1.10 -3.45 -14.48
C MET A 89 1.57 -4.87 -14.81
N ALA A 90 2.50 -5.02 -15.75
CA ALA A 90 3.05 -6.30 -16.16
C ALA A 90 4.50 -6.40 -15.70
N LEU A 91 4.86 -7.55 -15.13
CA LEU A 91 6.22 -7.90 -14.78
C LEU A 91 6.61 -9.19 -15.53
N ARG A 92 7.87 -9.28 -15.95
CA ARG A 92 8.48 -10.46 -16.59
C ARG A 92 9.99 -10.45 -16.38
N ASP A 93 10.69 -11.44 -16.92
CA ASP A 93 12.15 -11.37 -17.09
C ASP A 93 12.57 -11.80 -18.50
N ASN A 94 11.98 -11.17 -19.53
CA ASN A 94 12.31 -11.41 -20.94
C ASN A 94 12.70 -10.11 -21.66
N PRO A 95 13.92 -10.00 -22.23
CA PRO A 95 15.01 -10.99 -22.13
C PRO A 95 15.43 -11.20 -20.67
N ASP A 96 15.96 -12.38 -20.36
CA ASP A 96 16.51 -12.69 -19.05
C ASP A 96 17.67 -11.73 -18.76
N THR A 97 17.49 -10.95 -17.71
CA THR A 97 18.46 -9.92 -17.32
C THR A 97 19.48 -10.42 -16.29
N GLY A 98 19.31 -11.64 -15.77
CA GLY A 98 20.02 -12.13 -14.59
C GLY A 98 19.70 -11.32 -13.32
N THR A 99 18.65 -10.50 -13.35
CA THR A 99 18.19 -9.69 -12.22
C THR A 99 16.81 -10.18 -11.76
N GLN A 100 16.13 -9.42 -10.91
CA GLN A 100 14.80 -9.76 -10.42
C GLN A 100 13.90 -8.54 -10.58
N PRO A 101 13.35 -8.32 -11.79
CA PRO A 101 12.52 -7.15 -12.11
C PRO A 101 11.41 -6.95 -11.08
N SER A 102 11.25 -5.72 -10.61
CA SER A 102 10.31 -5.40 -9.54
C SER A 102 9.73 -4.00 -9.61
N ALA A 103 8.56 -3.84 -8.99
CA ALA A 103 7.90 -2.56 -8.80
C ALA A 103 7.46 -2.44 -7.35
N ALA A 104 7.89 -1.36 -6.67
CA ALA A 104 7.51 -1.07 -5.29
C ALA A 104 6.79 0.26 -5.17
N ARG A 105 5.87 0.40 -4.22
CA ARG A 105 5.21 1.69 -3.97
C ARG A 105 4.92 1.92 -2.50
N GLU A 106 5.04 3.17 -2.09
CA GLU A 106 5.03 3.60 -0.70
C GLU A 106 3.74 4.32 -0.31
N VAL A 107 3.28 4.06 0.91
CA VAL A 107 2.14 4.72 1.55
C VAL A 107 2.45 4.98 3.03
N ASN A 108 1.99 6.13 3.54
CA ASN A 108 1.95 6.40 4.97
C ASN A 108 0.70 5.77 5.60
N LEU A 109 0.88 4.88 6.57
CA LEU A 109 -0.22 4.23 7.30
C LEU A 109 -0.26 4.59 8.79
N THR A 110 0.56 5.54 9.28
CA THR A 110 0.71 5.80 10.72
C THR A 110 -0.57 6.25 11.42
N ASP A 111 -1.54 6.74 10.66
CA ASP A 111 -2.83 7.20 11.18
C ASP A 111 -3.82 6.06 11.42
N TYR A 112 -3.47 4.82 11.01
CA TYR A 112 -4.34 3.66 11.08
C TYR A 112 -3.80 2.60 12.04
N PRO A 113 -4.66 1.99 12.88
CA PRO A 113 -4.29 0.87 13.73
C PRO A 113 -4.35 -0.49 13.03
N VAL A 114 -5.02 -0.58 11.88
CA VAL A 114 -5.23 -1.84 11.13
C VAL A 114 -5.04 -1.53 9.64
N ALA A 115 -4.36 -2.43 8.93
CA ALA A 115 -4.18 -2.28 7.49
C ALA A 115 -4.30 -3.61 6.75
N THR A 116 -5.00 -3.59 5.60
CA THR A 116 -5.18 -4.75 4.72
C THR A 116 -4.71 -4.41 3.32
N LEU A 117 -3.86 -5.26 2.74
CA LEU A 117 -3.48 -5.22 1.33
C LEU A 117 -4.40 -6.14 0.54
N GLN A 118 -5.07 -5.60 -0.48
CA GLN A 118 -5.76 -6.35 -1.52
C GLN A 118 -5.02 -6.21 -2.84
N VAL A 119 -4.79 -7.35 -3.50
CA VAL A 119 -4.15 -7.40 -4.83
C VAL A 119 -4.99 -8.26 -5.74
N THR A 120 -5.31 -7.76 -6.93
CA THR A 120 -5.83 -8.58 -8.02
C THR A 120 -4.70 -8.85 -9.00
N PHE A 121 -4.50 -10.10 -9.42
CA PHE A 121 -3.49 -10.42 -10.43
C PHE A 121 -4.04 -11.42 -11.45
N LYS A 122 -3.40 -11.45 -12.61
CA LYS A 122 -3.75 -12.30 -13.75
C LYS A 122 -2.51 -13.04 -14.26
N THR A 123 -2.72 -14.27 -14.70
CA THR A 123 -1.71 -15.07 -15.40
C THR A 123 -1.97 -15.01 -16.91
N SER A 124 -0.94 -15.00 -17.76
CA SER A 124 -1.12 -15.00 -19.22
C SER A 124 -1.52 -16.39 -19.75
N SER A 125 -0.79 -17.43 -19.36
CA SER A 125 -1.02 -18.84 -19.74
C SER A 125 -0.94 -19.82 -18.55
N GLY A 126 -0.73 -19.30 -17.35
CA GLY A 126 -0.36 -20.06 -16.15
C GLY A 126 0.88 -19.46 -15.50
N VAL A 127 1.40 -20.15 -14.49
CA VAL A 127 2.73 -19.94 -13.92
C VAL A 127 3.34 -21.32 -13.77
N ASP A 128 4.39 -21.61 -14.52
CA ASP A 128 5.06 -22.90 -14.44
C ASP A 128 5.67 -23.10 -13.05
N ALA A 129 5.92 -24.35 -12.66
CA ALA A 129 6.48 -24.64 -11.33
C ALA A 129 7.89 -24.06 -11.11
N ALA A 130 8.61 -23.73 -12.20
CA ALA A 130 9.91 -23.07 -12.16
C ALA A 130 9.80 -21.53 -12.14
N ASP A 131 8.64 -20.98 -12.50
CA ASP A 131 8.36 -19.56 -12.50
C ASP A 131 7.80 -19.14 -11.14
N ALA A 132 8.25 -18.00 -10.64
CA ALA A 132 7.76 -17.46 -9.38
C ALA A 132 7.72 -15.94 -9.38
N ALA A 133 6.53 -15.38 -9.19
CA ALA A 133 6.35 -13.99 -8.78
C ALA A 133 6.07 -13.93 -7.28
N VAL A 134 6.54 -12.88 -6.60
CA VAL A 134 6.26 -12.68 -5.17
C VAL A 134 5.51 -11.39 -4.94
N ILE A 135 4.61 -11.44 -3.96
CA ILE A 135 3.95 -10.28 -3.37
C ILE A 135 4.62 -10.04 -2.03
N GLU A 136 5.16 -8.83 -1.84
CA GLU A 136 6.00 -8.49 -0.70
C GLU A 136 5.53 -7.22 -0.01
N ILE A 137 5.82 -7.10 1.28
CA ILE A 137 5.56 -5.92 2.08
C ILE A 137 6.80 -5.52 2.88
N SER A 138 6.97 -4.23 3.13
CA SER A 138 8.02 -3.65 3.96
C SER A 138 7.44 -2.60 4.89
N GLY A 139 7.86 -2.62 6.16
CA GLY A 139 7.57 -1.57 7.14
C GLY A 139 8.76 -0.63 7.40
N ASP A 140 9.80 -0.69 6.58
CA ASP A 140 11.07 0.03 6.78
C ASP A 140 11.53 0.81 5.54
N GLY A 141 10.59 1.23 4.68
CA GLY A 141 10.91 1.99 3.47
C GLY A 141 11.66 1.16 2.42
N GLY A 142 11.51 -0.15 2.44
CA GLY A 142 12.13 -1.07 1.49
C GLY A 142 13.59 -1.41 1.79
N ALA A 143 14.07 -1.18 3.02
CA ALA A 143 15.37 -1.69 3.45
C ALA A 143 15.34 -3.23 3.56
N SER A 144 14.21 -3.79 3.99
CA SER A 144 13.93 -5.22 3.94
C SER A 144 12.49 -5.48 3.50
N TYR A 145 12.25 -6.67 2.93
CA TYR A 145 10.93 -7.09 2.45
C TYR A 145 10.57 -8.46 3.01
N THR A 146 9.32 -8.61 3.45
CA THR A 146 8.72 -9.90 3.80
C THR A 146 7.84 -10.39 2.65
N VAL A 147 8.00 -11.66 2.28
CA VAL A 147 7.16 -12.32 1.27
C VAL A 147 5.81 -12.70 1.90
N LEU A 148 4.73 -12.17 1.33
CA LEU A 148 3.35 -12.49 1.72
C LEU A 148 2.82 -13.72 0.97
N GLU A 149 3.13 -13.82 -0.34
CA GLU A 149 2.78 -14.98 -1.17
C GLU A 149 3.86 -15.15 -2.26
N THR A 150 4.25 -16.41 -2.49
CA THR A 150 4.95 -16.82 -3.71
C THR A 150 3.93 -17.43 -4.65
N VAL A 151 3.70 -16.76 -5.78
CA VAL A 151 2.76 -17.15 -6.83
C VAL A 151 3.52 -18.03 -7.84
N THR A 152 3.22 -19.33 -7.82
CA THR A 152 3.82 -20.35 -8.70
C THR A 152 2.84 -21.50 -8.93
N GLY A 153 3.07 -22.32 -9.96
CA GLY A 153 2.31 -23.55 -10.19
C GLY A 153 0.83 -23.35 -10.52
N ILE A 154 0.46 -22.21 -11.12
CA ILE A 154 -0.92 -21.92 -11.51
C ILE A 154 -1.17 -22.45 -12.92
N THR A 155 -2.18 -23.30 -13.09
CA THR A 155 -2.56 -23.80 -14.42
C THR A 155 -3.50 -22.84 -15.12
N GLY A 156 -3.16 -22.44 -16.36
CA GLY A 156 -4.02 -21.66 -17.24
C GLY A 156 -4.14 -20.17 -16.88
N THR A 157 -4.89 -19.45 -17.71
CA THR A 157 -5.21 -18.03 -17.53
C THR A 157 -6.25 -17.86 -16.43
N VAL A 158 -5.87 -17.24 -15.32
CA VAL A 158 -6.76 -16.95 -14.20
C VAL A 158 -6.73 -15.47 -13.83
N THR A 159 -7.79 -15.01 -13.17
CA THR A 159 -7.80 -13.74 -12.42
C THR A 159 -8.07 -14.07 -10.97
N LEU A 160 -7.17 -13.70 -10.07
CA LEU A 160 -7.26 -14.00 -8.65
C LEU A 160 -7.15 -12.71 -7.84
N THR A 161 -7.93 -12.62 -6.76
CA THR A 161 -7.81 -11.56 -5.76
C THR A 161 -7.32 -12.16 -4.45
N ARG A 162 -6.32 -11.54 -3.84
CA ARG A 162 -5.74 -11.90 -2.55
C ARG A 162 -5.92 -10.77 -1.56
N ASN A 163 -6.07 -11.13 -0.29
CA ASN A 163 -6.16 -10.18 0.82
C ASN A 163 -5.16 -10.62 1.89
N TYR A 164 -4.35 -9.68 2.37
CA TYR A 164 -3.34 -9.92 3.38
C TYR A 164 -3.51 -8.90 4.50
N SER A 165 -3.48 -9.36 5.75
CA SER A 165 -3.26 -8.45 6.87
C SER A 165 -1.83 -7.95 6.80
N ILE A 166 -1.66 -6.63 6.79
CA ILE A 166 -0.35 -5.97 6.83
C ILE A 166 -0.19 -5.08 8.05
N THR A 167 -1.06 -5.24 9.05
CA THR A 167 -1.08 -4.44 10.29
C THR A 167 0.29 -4.39 10.98
N SER A 168 1.07 -5.48 10.92
CA SER A 168 2.42 -5.56 11.51
C SER A 168 3.47 -4.68 10.80
N TYR A 169 3.16 -4.19 9.61
CA TYR A 169 4.06 -3.42 8.75
C TYR A 169 3.64 -1.96 8.61
N ILE A 170 2.69 -1.50 9.42
CA ILE A 170 2.25 -0.10 9.45
C ILE A 170 3.43 0.80 9.83
N ALA A 171 3.81 1.67 8.89
CA ALA A 171 4.84 2.68 9.02
C ALA A 171 4.55 3.89 8.12
N GLY A 172 5.27 4.99 8.34
CA GLY A 172 5.17 6.21 7.51
C GLY A 172 5.62 6.02 6.06
N ASN A 173 6.39 4.95 5.84
CA ASN A 173 6.99 4.56 4.57
C ASN A 173 6.74 3.07 4.28
N THR A 174 5.52 2.59 4.57
CA THR A 174 5.13 1.20 4.26
C THR A 174 5.22 0.99 2.74
N ARG A 175 5.86 -0.10 2.27
CA ARG A 175 5.95 -0.41 0.84
C ARG A 175 5.36 -1.76 0.49
N VAL A 176 4.50 -1.79 -0.53
CA VAL A 176 4.17 -3.02 -1.26
C VAL A 176 5.17 -3.18 -2.40
N ARG A 177 5.59 -4.42 -2.71
CA ARG A 177 6.42 -4.74 -3.87
C ARG A 177 5.94 -6.00 -4.58
N PHE A 178 5.98 -5.96 -5.90
CA PHE A 178 5.85 -7.12 -6.77
C PHE A 178 7.19 -7.38 -7.44
N ARG A 179 7.59 -8.64 -7.52
CA ARG A 179 8.90 -9.00 -8.07
C ARG A 179 8.85 -10.36 -8.75
N ILE A 180 9.50 -10.46 -9.91
CA ILE A 180 9.83 -11.76 -10.51
C ILE A 180 11.03 -12.32 -9.75
N SER A 181 10.81 -13.42 -9.03
CA SER A 181 11.80 -14.06 -8.17
C SER A 181 12.54 -15.22 -8.84
N SER A 182 11.94 -15.82 -9.87
CA SER A 182 12.49 -16.90 -10.69
C SER A 182 11.72 -16.99 -12.00
N GLY A 183 12.41 -17.31 -13.10
CA GLY A 183 11.79 -17.61 -14.39
C GLY A 183 11.15 -16.41 -15.08
N TYR A 184 9.99 -16.60 -15.72
CA TYR A 184 9.32 -15.61 -16.60
C TYR A 184 10.20 -15.16 -17.79
N GLY A 185 11.04 -16.08 -18.27
CA GLY A 185 12.03 -15.83 -19.31
C GLY A 185 11.46 -15.88 -20.73
N SER A 186 10.24 -16.38 -20.93
CA SER A 186 9.62 -16.46 -22.25
C SER A 186 8.93 -15.15 -22.65
N SER A 187 8.83 -14.89 -23.96
CA SER A 187 8.24 -13.65 -24.49
C SER A 187 6.73 -13.49 -24.21
N SER A 188 6.03 -14.56 -23.86
CA SER A 188 4.60 -14.59 -23.54
C SER A 188 4.26 -14.76 -22.05
N GLU A 189 5.28 -14.82 -21.19
CA GLU A 189 5.12 -14.96 -19.74
C GLU A 189 5.05 -13.58 -19.08
N PHE A 190 3.95 -13.31 -18.39
CA PHE A 190 3.77 -12.07 -17.63
C PHE A 190 3.06 -12.36 -16.33
N PHE A 191 3.58 -11.82 -15.24
CA PHE A 191 2.82 -11.62 -14.02
C PHE A 191 2.13 -10.27 -14.11
N ARG A 192 0.79 -10.27 -14.19
CA ARG A 192 0.02 -9.04 -14.40
C ARG A 192 -0.68 -8.67 -13.11
N VAL A 193 -0.30 -7.53 -12.55
CA VAL A 193 -0.92 -6.95 -11.35
C VAL A 193 -1.94 -5.91 -11.77
N ASP A 194 -3.14 -6.04 -11.23
CA ASP A 194 -4.24 -5.08 -11.31
C ASP A 194 -4.60 -4.64 -9.88
N LYS A 195 -5.58 -3.75 -9.72
CA LYS A 195 -6.23 -3.31 -8.47
C LYS A 195 -5.40 -3.59 -7.21
N VAL A 196 -4.40 -2.74 -7.00
CA VAL A 196 -3.59 -2.75 -5.77
C VAL A 196 -4.23 -1.76 -4.83
N ARG A 197 -4.78 -2.24 -3.72
CA ARG A 197 -5.46 -1.43 -2.71
C ARG A 197 -4.89 -1.72 -1.35
N ILE A 198 -4.59 -0.67 -0.58
CA ILE A 198 -4.28 -0.79 0.85
C ILE A 198 -5.31 0.02 1.62
N ASP A 199 -6.09 -0.67 2.44
CA ASP A 199 -7.06 -0.08 3.35
C ASP A 199 -6.40 0.22 4.69
N GLY A 200 -6.47 1.49 5.11
CA GLY A 200 -6.26 1.92 6.48
C GLY A 200 -7.59 1.92 7.22
N LEU A 201 -7.73 1.05 8.22
CA LEU A 201 -8.98 0.81 8.92
C LEU A 201 -8.89 1.32 10.36
N CYS A 202 -10.00 1.90 10.80
CA CYS A 202 -10.21 2.26 12.19
C CYS A 202 -10.69 1.01 12.94
N LYS A 203 -10.29 0.86 14.20
CA LYS A 203 -10.70 -0.28 15.03
C LYS A 203 -12.22 -0.39 15.16
#